data_AF-A0A5R2MYY8-F1
#
_entry.id   AF-A0A5R2MYY8-F1
#
_cell.length_a   1.000
_cell.length_b   1.000
_cell.length_c   1.000
_cell.angle_alpha   90.00
_cell.angle_beta   90.00
_cell.angle_gamma   90.00
#
_symmetry.space_group_name_H-M   'P 1'
#
loop_
_entity.id
_entity.type
_entity.pdbx_description
1 polymer ?
#
loop_
_entity_poly.entity_id
_entity_poly.type
_entity_poly.pdbx_seq_one_letter_code
_entity_poly.pdbx_strand_id
1 'polypeptide(L)'
;MNIVLKAALAGMVASFGFGSVSAFAQDASCTCATAYQGPANPIGSIQSVSGNVMVSQTAGYGPAKEGSALDFGSRLQVGANGLASVRVGGCKLSVPANSSLD
;
A
#
# COMPACT_ATOMS: atom_id res chain seq x y z
N MET A 1 -18.17 59.36 1.81
CA MET A 1 -19.43 59.20 2.58
C MET A 1 -20.18 57.98 2.03
N ASN A 2 -20.46 57.01 2.90
CA ASN A 2 -21.56 56.04 2.83
C ASN A 2 -21.55 54.85 1.84
N ILE A 3 -20.41 54.19 1.58
CA ILE A 3 -20.43 52.77 1.13
C ILE A 3 -20.03 51.80 2.27
N VAL A 4 -19.66 52.37 3.43
CA VAL A 4 -19.20 51.64 4.63
C VAL A 4 -20.35 51.17 5.54
N LEU A 5 -21.63 51.37 5.18
CA LEU A 5 -22.73 51.29 6.16
C LEU A 5 -23.90 50.34 5.85
N LYS A 6 -23.75 49.36 4.94
CA LYS A 6 -24.85 48.43 4.62
C LYS A 6 -24.51 46.94 4.48
N ALA A 7 -23.30 46.52 4.85
CA ALA A 7 -22.95 45.09 4.92
C ALA A 7 -22.53 44.65 6.33
N ALA A 8 -22.99 45.39 7.35
CA ALA A 8 -23.09 44.87 8.71
C ALA A 8 -24.39 44.04 8.81
N LEU A 9 -24.31 42.87 9.43
CA LEU A 9 -25.40 41.87 9.64
C LEU A 9 -25.63 40.82 8.53
N ALA A 10 -24.61 40.07 8.12
CA ALA A 10 -24.74 38.63 7.85
C ALA A 10 -23.37 38.02 7.65
N GLY A 11 -22.99 37.03 8.47
CA GLY A 11 -21.80 36.21 8.22
C GLY A 11 -20.74 36.21 9.32
N MET A 12 -21.08 36.56 10.56
CA MET A 12 -20.24 36.33 11.73
C MET A 12 -20.34 34.88 12.21
N VAL A 13 -20.04 33.88 11.37
CA VAL A 13 -19.76 32.48 11.78
C VAL A 13 -18.91 31.79 10.70
N ALA A 14 -17.61 32.07 10.63
CA ALA A 14 -16.68 31.19 9.89
C ALA A 14 -15.23 31.24 10.41
N SER A 15 -15.01 31.87 11.58
CA SER A 15 -13.70 31.99 12.20
C SER A 15 -13.59 31.11 13.44
N PHE A 16 -13.78 29.79 13.27
CA PHE A 16 -13.36 28.80 14.26
C PHE A 16 -12.91 27.52 13.57
N GLY A 17 -11.60 27.29 13.62
CA GLY A 17 -11.07 25.97 13.93
C GLY A 17 -11.17 24.89 12.87
N PHE A 18 -10.40 25.02 11.79
CA PHE A 18 -9.70 23.85 11.23
C PHE A 18 -8.22 24.19 11.19
N GLY A 19 -7.63 24.38 12.38
CA GLY A 19 -6.23 23.99 12.52
C GLY A 19 -6.19 22.55 12.05
N SER A 20 -5.42 22.27 11.00
CA SER A 20 -5.20 20.91 10.54
C SER A 20 -4.74 20.14 11.76
N VAL A 21 -5.67 19.41 12.38
CA VAL A 21 -5.34 18.42 13.38
C VAL A 21 -4.36 17.54 12.67
N SER A 22 -3.10 17.61 13.08
CA SER A 22 -2.13 16.57 12.79
C SER A 22 -2.80 15.30 13.29
N ALA A 23 -3.48 14.61 12.38
CA ALA A 23 -4.10 13.34 12.63
C ALA A 23 -2.94 12.36 12.81
N PHE A 24 -2.38 12.35 14.02
CA PHE A 24 -1.52 11.28 14.51
C PHE A 24 -2.39 10.03 14.66
N ALA A 25 -2.74 9.37 13.55
CA ALA A 25 -3.33 8.03 13.54
C ALA A 25 -3.48 7.48 12.10
N GLN A 26 -2.49 7.66 11.25
CA GLN A 26 -2.31 6.74 10.13
C GLN A 26 -0.87 6.30 10.21
N ASP A 27 -0.61 5.23 10.98
CA ASP A 27 0.42 4.27 10.59
C ASP A 27 0.23 4.10 9.10
N ALA A 28 1.14 4.69 8.31
CA ALA A 28 1.08 4.69 6.87
C ALA A 28 1.22 3.25 6.42
N SER A 29 0.09 2.54 6.46
CA SER A 29 -0.09 1.20 5.95
C SER A 29 0.13 1.38 4.46
N CYS A 30 1.37 1.18 4.01
CA CYS A 30 1.78 1.39 2.63
C CYS A 30 0.79 0.67 1.71
N THR A 31 -0.19 1.42 1.19
CA THR A 31 -1.23 0.85 0.35
C THR A 31 -0.65 0.89 -1.05
N CYS A 32 0.06 -0.18 -1.40
CA CYS A 32 0.65 -0.33 -2.71
C CYS A 32 -0.42 -0.83 -3.68
N ALA A 33 -1.07 0.12 -4.34
CA ALA A 33 -1.97 -0.16 -5.43
C ALA A 33 -1.19 -0.27 -6.75
N THR A 34 -1.53 -1.29 -7.54
CA THR A 34 -1.03 -1.45 -8.91
C THR A 34 -2.22 -1.73 -9.82
N ALA A 35 -2.19 -1.16 -11.03
CA ALA A 35 -3.27 -1.33 -11.99
C ALA A 35 -3.23 -2.75 -12.56
N TYR A 36 -4.36 -3.46 -12.54
CA TYR A 36 -4.49 -4.75 -13.21
C TYR A 36 -4.32 -4.57 -14.73
N GLN A 37 -3.32 -5.23 -15.29
CA GLN A 37 -2.96 -5.11 -16.72
C GLN A 37 -3.56 -6.25 -17.58
N GLY A 38 -4.46 -7.07 -17.03
CA GLY A 38 -5.05 -8.20 -17.74
C GLY A 38 -4.41 -9.56 -17.40
N PRO A 39 -4.93 -10.65 -17.99
CA PRO A 39 -4.47 -12.01 -17.71
C PRO A 39 -3.04 -12.22 -18.20
N ALA A 40 -2.26 -13.00 -17.43
CA ALA A 40 -0.84 -13.29 -17.68
C ALA A 40 0.11 -12.07 -17.66
N ASN A 41 -0.36 -10.90 -17.23
CA ASN A 41 0.49 -9.75 -16.96
C ASN A 41 0.81 -9.68 -15.47
N PRO A 42 2.09 -9.82 -15.09
CA PRO A 42 2.47 -9.79 -13.69
C PRO A 42 2.27 -8.40 -13.11
N ILE A 43 1.76 -8.36 -11.88
CA ILE A 43 1.56 -7.13 -11.10
C ILE A 43 2.85 -6.69 -10.38
N GLY A 44 3.82 -7.60 -10.30
CA GLY A 44 5.05 -7.40 -9.56
C GLY A 44 6.05 -8.54 -9.73
N SER A 45 7.08 -8.52 -8.90
CA SER A 45 8.09 -9.57 -8.84
C SER A 45 8.73 -9.67 -7.46
N ILE A 46 9.25 -10.84 -7.16
CA ILE A 46 10.01 -11.11 -5.94
C ILE A 46 11.42 -10.59 -6.15
N GLN A 47 11.85 -9.65 -5.31
CA GLN A 47 13.15 -8.97 -5.41
C GLN A 47 14.24 -9.68 -4.61
N SER A 48 13.89 -10.35 -3.52
CA SER A 48 14.83 -11.15 -2.73
C SER A 48 14.07 -12.12 -1.85
N VAL A 49 14.65 -13.29 -1.61
CA VAL A 49 14.11 -14.31 -0.70
C VAL A 49 15.21 -14.83 0.20
N SER A 50 14.92 -14.95 1.48
CA SER A 50 15.77 -15.61 2.47
C SER A 50 14.93 -16.52 3.36
N GLY A 51 15.45 -17.71 3.67
CA GLY A 51 14.78 -18.67 4.54
C GLY A 51 13.54 -19.33 3.91
N ASN A 52 12.58 -19.70 4.76
CA ASN A 52 11.36 -20.39 4.32
C ASN A 52 10.34 -19.38 3.79
N VAL A 53 10.18 -19.32 2.47
CA VAL A 53 9.17 -18.50 1.81
C VAL A 53 8.50 -19.32 0.73
N MET A 54 7.17 -19.35 0.76
CA MET A 54 6.35 -20.09 -0.19
C MET A 54 5.48 -19.10 -0.96
N VAL A 55 5.16 -19.43 -2.21
CA VAL A 55 4.26 -18.65 -3.06
C VAL A 55 3.21 -19.56 -3.67
N SER A 56 1.96 -19.12 -3.61
CA SER A 56 0.84 -19.66 -4.36
C SER A 56 0.55 -18.74 -5.52
N GLN A 57 0.55 -19.27 -6.74
CA GLN A 57 0.32 -18.53 -7.97
C GLN A 57 -0.41 -19.40 -8.99
N THR A 58 -0.74 -18.87 -10.17
CA THR A 58 -1.42 -19.64 -11.23
C THR A 58 -0.64 -20.90 -11.64
N ALA A 59 0.69 -20.84 -11.59
CA ALA A 59 1.55 -21.99 -11.87
C ALA A 59 1.58 -23.05 -10.75
N GLY A 60 0.92 -22.82 -9.62
CA GLY A 60 0.85 -23.72 -8.47
C GLY A 60 1.44 -23.14 -7.19
N TYR A 61 1.62 -24.01 -6.19
CA TYR A 61 2.20 -23.67 -4.89
C TYR A 61 3.62 -24.24 -4.78
N GLY A 62 4.57 -23.43 -4.30
CA GLY A 62 5.95 -23.87 -4.17
C GLY A 62 6.86 -22.84 -3.49
N PRO A 63 8.17 -23.12 -3.42
CA PRO A 63 9.14 -22.19 -2.85
C PRO A 63 9.24 -20.92 -3.69
N ALA A 64 9.24 -19.76 -3.03
CA ALA A 64 9.46 -18.48 -3.68
C ALA A 64 10.89 -18.39 -4.21
N LYS A 65 11.05 -17.83 -5.41
CA LYS A 65 12.35 -17.59 -6.02
C LYS A 65 12.52 -16.11 -6.35
N GLU A 66 13.73 -15.62 -6.17
CA GLU A 66 14.10 -14.28 -6.60
C GLU A 66 13.92 -14.14 -8.12
N GLY A 67 13.41 -13.00 -8.56
CA GLY A 67 13.07 -12.72 -9.95
C GLY A 67 11.76 -13.34 -10.42
N SER A 68 11.12 -14.22 -9.64
CA SER A 68 9.81 -14.74 -9.99
C SER A 68 8.77 -13.62 -10.05
N ALA A 69 7.93 -13.70 -11.08
CA ALA A 69 6.80 -12.81 -11.25
C ALA A 69 5.73 -13.05 -10.17
N LEU A 70 5.00 -12.01 -9.81
CA LEU A 70 3.80 -12.08 -9.00
C LEU A 70 2.62 -11.69 -9.88
N ASP A 71 1.69 -12.62 -10.05
CA ASP A 71 0.44 -12.41 -10.77
C ASP A 71 -0.66 -11.95 -9.81
N PHE A 72 -1.73 -11.38 -10.35
CA PHE A 72 -2.89 -11.03 -9.55
C PHE A 72 -3.49 -12.26 -8.87
N GLY A 73 -3.73 -12.19 -7.56
CA GLY A 73 -4.16 -13.32 -6.72
C GLY A 73 -3.03 -14.24 -6.27
N SER A 74 -1.76 -13.86 -6.49
CA SER A 74 -0.63 -14.58 -5.92
C SER A 74 -0.49 -14.30 -4.43
N ARG A 75 -0.32 -15.35 -3.64
CA ARG A 75 -0.12 -15.24 -2.20
C ARG A 75 1.27 -15.68 -1.81
N LEU A 76 2.02 -14.80 -1.17
CA LEU A 76 3.35 -15.08 -0.64
C LEU A 76 3.25 -15.28 0.88
N GLN A 77 3.83 -16.36 1.39
CA GLN A 77 3.75 -16.75 2.79
C GLN A 77 5.16 -16.96 3.32
N VAL A 78 5.52 -16.19 4.35
CA VAL A 78 6.86 -16.16 4.92
C VAL A 78 6.82 -16.91 6.26
N GLY A 79 7.61 -17.98 6.36
CA GLY A 79 7.73 -18.77 7.59
C GLY A 79 8.47 -18.04 8.71
N ALA A 80 8.66 -18.73 9.84
CA ALA A 80 9.19 -18.14 11.07
C ALA A 80 10.62 -17.59 10.97
N ASN A 81 11.43 -18.10 10.04
CA ASN A 81 12.80 -17.65 9.77
C ASN A 81 12.94 -17.13 8.33
N GLY A 82 11.84 -16.69 7.73
CA GLY A 82 11.81 -16.19 6.36
C GLY A 82 11.88 -14.66 6.29
N LEU A 83 12.36 -14.15 5.17
CA LEU A 83 12.25 -12.75 4.78
C LEU A 83 12.08 -12.70 3.26
N ALA A 84 11.13 -11.91 2.78
CA ALA A 84 11.00 -11.64 1.36
C ALA A 84 10.94 -10.14 1.11
N SER A 85 11.48 -9.71 -0.03
CA SER A 85 11.17 -8.39 -0.58
C SER A 85 10.50 -8.58 -1.92
N VAL A 86 9.43 -7.83 -2.15
CA VAL A 86 8.69 -7.85 -3.41
C VAL A 86 8.60 -6.44 -3.97
N ARG A 87 8.48 -6.34 -5.27
CA ARG A 87 8.12 -5.12 -5.97
C ARG A 87 6.75 -5.30 -6.58
N VAL A 88 5.80 -4.45 -6.23
CA VAL A 88 4.44 -4.46 -6.78
C VAL A 88 4.19 -3.09 -7.39
N GLY A 89 4.01 -3.03 -8.71
CA GLY A 89 4.07 -1.76 -9.45
C GLY A 89 5.35 -0.98 -9.13
N GLY A 90 5.19 0.25 -8.62
CA GLY A 90 6.30 1.13 -8.20
C GLY A 90 6.76 0.96 -6.74
N CYS A 91 6.08 0.12 -5.96
CA CYS A 91 6.39 -0.06 -4.55
C CYS A 91 7.41 -1.18 -4.32
N LYS A 92 8.34 -0.97 -3.40
CA LYS A 92 9.12 -2.06 -2.78
C LYS A 92 8.55 -2.35 -1.40
N LEU A 93 8.14 -3.59 -1.18
CA LEU A 93 7.60 -4.07 0.09
C LEU A 93 8.57 -5.10 0.69
N SER A 94 8.64 -5.11 2.02
CA SER A 94 9.32 -6.14 2.80
C SER A 94 8.26 -6.95 3.51
N VAL A 95 8.32 -8.28 3.38
CA VAL A 95 7.42 -9.23 4.02
C VAL A 95 8.25 -9.99 5.05
N PRO A 96 8.13 -9.64 6.35
CA PRO A 96 8.94 -10.22 7.40
C PRO A 96 8.46 -11.63 7.76
N ALA A 97 9.20 -12.29 8.64
CA ALA A 97 8.85 -13.59 9.18
C ALA A 97 7.42 -13.65 9.74
N ASN A 98 6.77 -14.81 9.61
CA ASN A 98 5.41 -15.06 10.07
C ASN A 98 4.35 -14.11 9.47
N SER A 99 4.60 -13.59 8.27
CA SER A 99 3.68 -12.70 7.56
C SER A 99 3.31 -13.27 6.19
N SER A 100 2.22 -12.77 5.62
CA SER A 100 1.85 -13.07 4.24
C SER A 100 1.48 -11.80 3.48
N LEU A 101 1.69 -11.86 2.18
CA LEU A 101 1.24 -10.87 1.19
C LEU A 101 0.25 -11.57 0.26
N ASP A 102 -0.85 -10.92 -0.07
CA ASP A 102 -1.91 -11.38 -0.96
C ASP A 102 -2.32 -10.25 -1.92
#